data_AF-A0A847XQU4-F1
#
_entry.id   AF-A0A847XQU4-F1
#
_cell.length_a   1.000
_cell.length_b   1.000
_cell.length_c   1.000
_cell.angle_alpha   90.00
_cell.angle_beta   90.00
_cell.angle_gamma   90.00
#
_symmetry.space_group_name_H-M   'P 1'
#
loop_
_entity.id
_entity.type
_entity.pdbx_description
1 polymer ?
#
loop_
_entity_poly.entity_id
_entity_poly.type
_entity_poly.pdbx_seq_one_letter_code
_entity_poly.pdbx_strand_id
1 'polypeptide(L)'
;MNRRNFIRNAAVTVPMMAFLPNFELFANPVKGKVKITDVQCVLTRIGMRISPLVKISTDAGLFGIGECHHDSNGYGAKDVVLNVCKPIIMGKDPLDLDYLVFKMSTRTSYFGGNHGIATHAITGVEMALWDLIGKITEQPVHKIFGGGSHVSEVRAYASARPRNMLDMDSCKEF
;
A
#
# COMPACT_ATOMS: atom_id res chain seq x y z
N MET A 1 1.82 60.22 4.07
CA MET A 1 2.06 58.79 3.77
C MET A 1 3.50 58.64 3.26
N ASN A 2 4.33 57.80 3.89
CA ASN A 2 5.78 57.75 3.63
C ASN A 2 6.09 56.88 2.38
N ARG A 3 6.76 57.46 1.36
CA ARG A 3 6.99 56.83 0.04
C ARG A 3 7.70 55.46 0.13
N ARG A 4 8.59 55.28 1.10
CA ARG A 4 9.26 53.99 1.38
C ARG A 4 8.28 52.90 1.79
N ASN A 5 7.30 53.23 2.63
CA ASN A 5 6.30 52.25 3.08
C ASN A 5 5.33 51.88 1.95
N PHE A 6 5.00 52.83 1.07
CA PHE A 6 4.18 52.57 -0.10
C PHE A 6 4.87 51.61 -1.08
N ILE A 7 6.13 51.87 -1.44
CA ILE A 7 6.89 51.00 -2.36
C ILE A 7 7.09 49.61 -1.74
N ARG A 8 7.40 49.52 -0.44
CA ARG A 8 7.57 48.24 0.26
C ARG A 8 6.29 47.41 0.26
N ASN A 9 5.14 48.04 0.51
CA ASN A 9 3.85 47.35 0.49
C ASN A 9 3.48 46.93 -0.94
N ALA A 10 3.65 47.82 -1.93
CA ALA A 10 3.37 47.51 -3.33
C ALA A 10 4.24 46.35 -3.87
N ALA A 11 5.52 46.28 -3.47
CA ALA A 11 6.43 45.21 -3.87
C ALA A 11 6.01 43.82 -3.32
N VAL A 12 5.23 43.76 -2.25
CA VAL A 12 4.73 42.50 -1.67
C VAL A 12 3.31 42.20 -2.16
N THR A 13 2.44 43.20 -2.26
CA THR A 13 1.02 43.00 -2.58
C THR A 13 0.77 42.74 -4.06
N VAL A 14 1.56 43.34 -4.97
CA VAL A 14 1.37 43.16 -6.42
C VAL A 14 1.71 41.74 -6.89
N PRO A 15 2.85 41.12 -6.50
CA PRO A 15 3.13 39.73 -6.84
C PRO A 15 2.11 38.77 -6.22
N MET A 16 1.70 39.03 -4.96
CA MET A 16 0.72 38.20 -4.27
C MET A 16 -0.66 38.25 -4.96
N MET A 17 -1.14 39.43 -5.36
CA MET A 17 -2.40 39.56 -6.09
C MET A 17 -2.35 38.99 -7.52
N ALA A 18 -1.18 38.93 -8.15
CA ALA A 18 -1.02 38.24 -9.44
C ALA A 18 -0.99 36.70 -9.30
N PHE A 19 -0.55 36.20 -8.14
CA PHE A 19 -0.41 34.77 -7.86
C PHE A 19 -1.68 34.14 -7.31
N LEU A 20 -2.40 34.83 -6.42
CA LEU A 20 -3.61 34.31 -5.75
C LEU A 20 -4.71 33.81 -6.71
N PRO A 21 -5.05 34.51 -7.82
CA PRO A 21 -6.08 34.04 -8.75
C PRO A 21 -5.68 32.75 -9.48
N ASN A 22 -4.38 32.51 -9.63
CA ASN A 22 -3.82 31.35 -10.33
C ASN A 22 -3.39 30.23 -9.39
N PHE A 23 -3.52 30.42 -8.07
CA PHE A 23 -3.06 29.45 -7.08
C PHE A 23 -3.71 28.08 -7.25
N GLU A 24 -5.03 28.04 -7.49
CA GLU A 24 -5.73 26.78 -7.76
C GLU A 24 -5.20 26.07 -9.02
N LEU A 25 -4.88 26.83 -10.06
CA LEU A 25 -4.32 26.30 -11.30
C LEU A 25 -2.95 25.67 -11.07
N PHE A 26 -2.10 26.31 -10.25
CA PHE A 26 -0.78 25.81 -9.89
C PHE A 26 -0.83 24.67 -8.85
N ALA A 27 -1.83 24.64 -7.98
CA ALA A 27 -2.02 23.60 -6.97
C ALA A 27 -2.69 22.34 -7.53
N ASN A 28 -3.50 22.46 -8.60
CA ASN A 28 -4.24 21.36 -9.21
C ASN A 28 -3.40 20.10 -9.50
N PRO A 29 -2.18 20.18 -10.06
CA PRO A 29 -1.33 19.01 -10.31
C PRO A 29 -0.87 18.25 -9.07
N VAL A 30 -1.00 18.86 -7.88
CA VAL A 30 -0.60 18.31 -6.58
C VAL A 30 -1.83 18.04 -5.69
N LYS A 31 -3.00 18.52 -6.10
CA LYS A 31 -4.25 18.36 -5.34
C LYS A 31 -4.59 16.87 -5.27
N GLY A 32 -4.63 16.33 -4.06
CA GLY A 32 -4.89 14.91 -3.81
C GLY A 32 -3.65 14.00 -3.93
N LYS A 33 -2.46 14.55 -4.24
CA LYS A 33 -1.23 13.75 -4.18
C LYS A 33 -0.83 13.51 -2.75
N VAL A 34 -0.65 12.24 -2.43
CA VAL A 34 -0.23 11.74 -1.13
C VAL A 34 1.18 11.19 -1.27
N LYS A 35 2.03 11.30 -0.26
CA LYS A 35 3.38 10.74 -0.31
C LYS A 35 3.59 9.72 0.79
N ILE A 36 4.24 8.63 0.45
CA ILE A 36 4.67 7.61 1.41
C ILE A 36 5.78 8.19 2.29
N THR A 37 5.56 8.20 3.60
CA THR A 37 6.47 8.76 4.61
C THR A 37 7.17 7.71 5.45
N ASP A 38 6.59 6.52 5.61
CA ASP A 38 7.24 5.40 6.29
C ASP A 38 6.71 4.05 5.80
N VAL A 39 7.57 3.05 5.93
CA VAL A 39 7.28 1.63 5.67
C VAL A 39 7.82 0.82 6.83
N GLN A 40 6.94 0.10 7.51
CA GLN A 40 7.23 -0.76 8.64
C GLN A 40 6.85 -2.19 8.28
N CYS A 41 7.60 -3.16 8.80
CA CYS A 41 7.27 -4.57 8.63
C CYS A 41 7.58 -5.32 9.93
N VAL A 42 6.57 -5.97 10.48
CA VAL A 42 6.66 -6.71 11.75
C VAL A 42 6.31 -8.17 11.52
N LEU A 43 7.00 -9.09 12.19
CA LEU A 43 6.61 -10.50 12.17
C LEU A 43 5.51 -10.70 13.21
N THR A 44 4.33 -11.11 12.76
CA THR A 44 3.19 -11.39 13.64
C THR A 44 2.81 -12.86 13.60
N ARG A 45 2.29 -13.37 14.71
CA ARG A 45 1.77 -14.74 14.80
C ARG A 45 0.28 -14.72 14.48
N ILE A 46 -0.11 -15.37 13.38
CA ILE A 46 -1.50 -15.53 12.95
C ILE A 46 -1.85 -17.02 13.02
N GLY A 47 -2.53 -17.41 14.11
CA GLY A 47 -2.80 -18.81 14.41
C GLY A 47 -1.50 -19.62 14.59
N MET A 48 -1.34 -20.67 13.78
CA MET A 48 -0.14 -21.52 13.79
C MET A 48 1.01 -20.97 12.93
N ARG A 49 0.82 -19.85 12.23
CA ARG A 49 1.79 -19.31 11.26
C ARG A 49 2.43 -18.03 11.76
N ILE A 50 3.65 -17.77 11.31
CA ILE A 50 4.30 -16.46 11.44
C ILE A 50 4.21 -15.80 10.07
N SER A 51 3.76 -14.55 10.05
CA SER A 51 3.55 -13.80 8.82
C SER A 51 4.06 -12.37 8.97
N PRO A 52 4.88 -11.85 8.04
CA PRO A 52 5.23 -10.45 8.02
C PRO A 52 4.00 -9.58 7.69
N LEU A 53 3.72 -8.61 8.54
CA LEU A 53 2.69 -7.59 8.33
C LEU A 53 3.35 -6.26 8.00
N VAL A 54 3.02 -5.73 6.83
CA VAL A 54 3.50 -4.44 6.32
C VAL A 54 2.52 -3.34 6.72
N LYS A 55 3.05 -2.21 7.17
CA LYS A 55 2.32 -0.95 7.33
C LYS A 55 3.01 0.15 6.55
N ILE A 56 2.26 0.85 5.70
CA ILE A 56 2.75 2.00 4.91
C ILE A 56 1.98 3.24 5.39
N SER A 57 2.71 4.28 5.79
CA SER A 57 2.14 5.54 6.28
C SER A 57 2.39 6.67 5.29
N THR A 58 1.52 7.68 5.28
CA THR A 58 1.61 8.81 4.36
C THR A 58 1.63 10.17 5.05
N ASP A 59 1.96 11.22 4.30
CA ASP A 59 1.93 12.62 4.75
C ASP A 59 0.51 13.17 4.97
N ALA A 60 -0.50 12.51 4.41
CA ALA A 60 -1.91 12.80 4.65
C ALA A 60 -2.47 12.20 5.96
N GLY A 61 -1.64 11.52 6.76
CA GLY A 61 -2.08 10.85 7.99
C GLY A 61 -2.82 9.53 7.76
N LEU A 62 -2.90 9.06 6.51
CA LEU A 62 -3.44 7.75 6.17
C LEU A 62 -2.38 6.67 6.29
N PHE A 63 -2.82 5.44 6.52
CA PHE A 63 -1.95 4.27 6.46
C PHE A 63 -2.69 3.07 5.87
N GLY A 64 -1.95 2.20 5.22
CA GLY A 64 -2.42 0.93 4.71
C GLY A 64 -1.67 -0.24 5.30
N ILE A 65 -2.34 -1.39 5.38
CA ILE A 65 -1.76 -2.64 5.89
C ILE A 65 -1.86 -3.75 4.85
N GLY A 66 -0.86 -4.63 4.84
CA GLY A 66 -0.82 -5.76 3.92
C GLY A 66 -0.02 -6.91 4.52
N GLU A 67 -0.52 -8.12 4.29
CA GLU A 67 0.12 -9.34 4.78
C GLU A 67 1.01 -9.94 3.69
N CYS A 68 2.25 -10.28 4.02
CA CYS A 68 3.06 -11.14 3.16
C CYS A 68 2.58 -12.60 3.27
N HIS A 69 2.72 -13.41 2.22
CA HIS A 69 2.38 -14.83 2.33
C HIS A 69 3.22 -15.53 3.42
N HIS A 70 2.62 -16.53 4.07
CA HIS A 70 3.20 -17.20 5.22
C HIS A 70 4.64 -17.65 4.98
N ASP A 71 5.46 -17.34 5.97
CA ASP A 71 6.84 -17.78 6.05
C ASP A 71 6.94 -18.55 7.37
N SER A 72 6.91 -19.87 7.29
CA SER A 72 6.92 -20.75 8.48
C SER A 72 8.12 -20.49 9.39
N ASN A 73 9.20 -19.93 8.87
CA ASN A 73 10.37 -19.53 9.63
C ASN A 73 10.48 -18.01 9.85
N GLY A 74 9.64 -17.21 9.17
CA GLY A 74 9.61 -15.75 9.27
C GLY A 74 10.84 -15.04 8.69
N TYR A 75 11.65 -15.72 7.87
CA TYR A 75 12.92 -15.21 7.36
C TYR A 75 12.88 -14.78 5.89
N GLY A 76 13.25 -13.52 5.65
CA GLY A 76 13.57 -13.00 4.32
C GLY A 76 12.52 -12.07 3.74
N ALA A 77 11.22 -12.34 3.88
CA ALA A 77 10.20 -11.46 3.32
C ALA A 77 10.23 -10.06 3.98
N LYS A 78 10.34 -10.01 5.31
CA LYS A 78 10.54 -8.76 6.05
C LYS A 78 11.78 -7.99 5.58
N ASP A 79 12.90 -8.70 5.37
CA ASP A 79 14.15 -8.08 4.93
C ASP A 79 14.04 -7.53 3.50
N VAL A 80 13.35 -8.23 2.61
CA VAL A 80 13.05 -7.72 1.26
C VAL A 80 12.16 -6.48 1.34
N VAL A 81 11.12 -6.47 2.17
CA VAL A 81 10.28 -5.29 2.36
C VAL A 81 11.10 -4.08 2.82
N LEU A 82 11.93 -4.26 3.85
CA LEU A 82 12.66 -3.14 4.47
C LEU A 82 13.87 -2.68 3.66
N ASN A 83 14.59 -3.60 3.02
CA ASN A 83 15.86 -3.29 2.36
C ASN A 83 15.76 -3.15 0.83
N VAL A 84 14.67 -3.63 0.21
CA VAL A 84 14.46 -3.55 -1.25
C VAL A 84 13.24 -2.71 -1.58
N CYS A 85 12.06 -3.08 -1.08
CA CYS A 85 10.80 -2.40 -1.44
C CYS A 85 10.73 -0.98 -0.87
N LYS A 86 11.04 -0.80 0.42
CA LYS A 86 10.97 0.51 1.10
C LYS A 86 11.79 1.58 0.36
N PRO A 87 13.09 1.41 0.04
CA PRO A 87 13.85 2.41 -0.70
C PRO A 87 13.25 2.83 -2.05
N ILE A 88 12.48 1.96 -2.70
CA ILE A 88 11.83 2.25 -4.00
C ILE A 88 10.60 3.13 -3.82
N ILE A 89 9.77 2.87 -2.81
CA ILE A 89 8.45 3.48 -2.66
C ILE A 89 8.43 4.72 -1.76
N MET A 90 9.48 4.96 -0.96
CA MET A 90 9.56 6.14 -0.10
C MET A 90 9.43 7.44 -0.91
N GLY A 91 8.58 8.36 -0.44
CA GLY A 91 8.31 9.65 -1.07
C GLY A 91 7.50 9.58 -2.38
N LYS A 92 7.03 8.39 -2.78
CA LYS A 92 6.21 8.20 -3.97
C LYS A 92 4.72 8.32 -3.67
N ASP A 93 3.94 8.55 -4.72
CA ASP A 93 2.49 8.55 -4.65
C ASP A 93 1.98 7.10 -4.60
N PRO A 94 1.22 6.69 -3.58
CA PRO A 94 0.67 5.33 -3.51
C PRO A 94 -0.32 5.02 -4.65
N LEU A 95 -0.85 6.04 -5.34
CA LEU A 95 -1.73 5.85 -6.51
C LEU A 95 -0.97 5.39 -7.76
N ASP A 96 0.37 5.53 -7.80
CA ASP A 96 1.22 5.02 -8.89
C ASP A 96 1.49 3.50 -8.77
N LEU A 97 0.52 2.73 -8.28
CA LEU A 97 0.67 1.34 -7.85
C LEU A 97 1.42 0.45 -8.85
N ASP A 98 0.91 0.34 -10.07
CA ASP A 98 1.47 -0.55 -11.09
C ASP A 98 2.93 -0.22 -11.38
N TYR A 99 3.27 1.06 -11.40
CA TYR A 99 4.64 1.52 -11.57
C TYR A 99 5.52 1.11 -10.37
N LEU A 100 5.04 1.28 -9.14
CA LEU A 100 5.77 0.88 -7.94
C LEU A 100 6.00 -0.63 -7.89
N VAL A 101 4.96 -1.43 -8.17
CA VAL A 101 5.04 -2.89 -8.24
C VAL A 101 6.01 -3.33 -9.33
N PHE A 102 5.91 -2.74 -10.53
CA PHE A 102 6.85 -3.01 -11.62
C PHE A 102 8.30 -2.71 -11.21
N LYS A 103 8.55 -1.58 -10.54
CA LYS A 103 9.89 -1.20 -10.07
C LYS A 103 10.43 -2.17 -9.02
N MET A 104 9.59 -2.60 -8.08
CA MET A 104 9.97 -3.59 -7.06
C MET A 104 10.29 -4.95 -7.70
N SER A 105 9.39 -5.46 -8.53
CA SER A 105 9.57 -6.73 -9.26
C SER A 105 10.81 -6.71 -10.16
N THR A 106 11.03 -5.62 -10.88
CA THR A 106 12.25 -5.44 -11.70
C THR A 106 13.49 -5.40 -10.83
N ARG A 107 13.44 -4.78 -9.64
CA ARG A 107 14.60 -4.75 -8.75
C ARG A 107 14.92 -6.13 -8.18
N THR A 108 13.91 -6.90 -7.79
CA THR A 108 14.09 -8.24 -7.24
C THR A 108 14.52 -9.26 -8.30
N SER A 109 14.13 -9.07 -9.56
CA SER A 109 14.49 -9.97 -10.66
C SER A 109 16.00 -10.05 -10.91
N TYR A 110 16.74 -8.95 -10.70
CA TYR A 110 18.22 -8.94 -10.76
C TYR A 110 18.88 -9.88 -9.73
N PHE A 111 18.16 -10.24 -8.66
CA PHE A 111 18.59 -11.19 -7.64
C PHE A 111 17.97 -12.59 -7.81
N GLY A 112 17.32 -12.85 -8.96
CA GLY A 112 16.57 -14.09 -9.20
C GLY A 112 15.19 -14.13 -8.51
N GLY A 113 14.74 -13.02 -7.93
CA GLY A 113 13.51 -12.92 -7.14
C GLY A 113 12.26 -12.67 -7.97
N ASN A 114 11.96 -13.56 -8.93
CA ASN A 114 10.70 -13.53 -9.70
C ASN A 114 9.60 -14.41 -9.08
N HIS A 115 9.92 -15.11 -7.99
CA HIS A 115 9.04 -16.06 -7.29
C HIS A 115 9.45 -16.16 -5.82
N GLY A 116 8.65 -16.86 -5.02
CA GLY A 116 8.95 -17.17 -3.62
C GLY A 116 9.01 -15.92 -2.74
N ILE A 117 10.03 -15.84 -1.88
CA ILE A 117 10.15 -14.82 -0.82
C ILE A 117 10.07 -13.39 -1.37
N ALA A 118 10.72 -13.11 -2.50
CA ALA A 118 10.70 -11.79 -3.11
C ALA A 118 9.28 -11.39 -3.54
N THR A 119 8.56 -12.31 -4.19
CA THR A 119 7.16 -12.10 -4.58
C THR A 119 6.26 -11.95 -3.35
N HIS A 120 6.44 -12.76 -2.30
CA HIS A 120 5.67 -12.65 -1.06
C HIS A 120 5.84 -11.29 -0.37
N ALA A 121 7.06 -10.73 -0.40
CA ALA A 121 7.33 -9.40 0.11
C ALA A 121 6.60 -8.32 -0.71
N ILE A 122 6.67 -8.42 -2.04
CA ILE A 122 6.01 -7.50 -2.96
C ILE A 122 4.49 -7.54 -2.77
N THR A 123 3.87 -8.71 -2.64
CA THR A 123 2.42 -8.81 -2.43
C THR A 123 1.98 -8.16 -1.12
N GLY A 124 2.76 -8.28 -0.05
CA GLY A 124 2.45 -7.60 1.22
C GLY A 124 2.50 -6.08 1.09
N VAL A 125 3.46 -5.55 0.34
CA VAL A 125 3.54 -4.10 0.03
C VAL A 125 2.39 -3.68 -0.86
N GLU A 126 2.09 -4.44 -1.91
CA GLU A 126 0.99 -4.17 -2.85
C GLU A 126 -0.37 -4.15 -2.14
N MET A 127 -0.65 -5.11 -1.26
CA MET A 127 -1.87 -5.11 -0.45
C MET A 127 -1.98 -3.87 0.44
N ALA A 128 -0.88 -3.44 1.06
CA ALA A 128 -0.87 -2.21 1.86
C ALA A 128 -1.10 -0.96 1.01
N LEU A 129 -0.61 -0.94 -0.23
CA LEU A 129 -0.90 0.14 -1.18
C LEU A 129 -2.36 0.11 -1.64
N TRP A 130 -2.96 -1.05 -1.89
CA TRP A 130 -4.39 -1.17 -2.18
C TRP A 130 -5.29 -0.70 -1.04
N ASP A 131 -4.95 -1.04 0.20
CA ASP A 131 -5.65 -0.53 1.39
C ASP A 131 -5.53 1.00 1.49
N LEU A 132 -4.36 1.57 1.19
CA LEU A 132 -4.18 3.02 1.07
C LEU A 132 -5.04 3.62 -0.05
N ILE A 133 -5.05 3.02 -1.24
CA ILE A 133 -5.85 3.50 -2.38
C ILE A 133 -7.33 3.53 -2.01
N GLY A 134 -7.84 2.48 -1.36
CA GLY A 134 -9.21 2.44 -0.84
C GLY A 134 -9.50 3.57 0.14
N LYS A 135 -8.60 3.82 1.08
CA LYS A 135 -8.75 4.90 2.07
C LYS A 135 -8.64 6.30 1.47
N ILE A 136 -7.71 6.52 0.54
CA ILE A 136 -7.50 7.79 -0.18
C ILE A 136 -8.72 8.12 -1.05
N THR A 137 -9.29 7.11 -1.69
CA THR A 137 -10.47 7.26 -2.57
C THR A 137 -11.79 7.14 -1.83
N GLU A 138 -11.76 6.87 -0.52
CA GLU A 138 -12.94 6.61 0.32
C GLU A 138 -13.86 5.51 -0.25
N GLN A 139 -13.26 4.50 -0.89
CA GLN A 139 -13.96 3.42 -1.57
C GLN A 139 -13.47 2.05 -1.10
N PRO A 140 -14.35 1.06 -0.91
CA PRO A 140 -13.93 -0.32 -0.79
C PRO A 140 -13.14 -0.77 -2.03
N VAL A 141 -12.00 -1.44 -1.85
CA VAL A 141 -11.11 -1.84 -2.97
C VAL A 141 -11.84 -2.64 -4.06
N HIS A 142 -12.80 -3.49 -3.69
CA HIS A 142 -13.60 -4.24 -4.67
C HIS A 142 -14.45 -3.35 -5.59
N LYS A 143 -14.83 -2.14 -5.16
CA LYS A 143 -15.51 -1.16 -6.02
C LYS A 143 -14.54 -0.53 -7.02
N ILE A 144 -13.27 -0.37 -6.63
CA ILE A 144 -12.20 0.19 -7.46
C ILE A 144 -11.85 -0.77 -8.60
N PHE A 145 -11.88 -2.08 -8.36
CA PHE A 145 -11.65 -3.13 -9.37
C PHE A 145 -12.73 -3.26 -10.47
N GLY A 146 -13.66 -2.32 -10.58
CA GLY A 146 -14.69 -2.33 -11.63
C GLY A 146 -16.13 -2.42 -11.12
N GLY A 147 -16.33 -2.36 -9.81
CA GLY A 147 -17.64 -2.14 -9.21
C GLY A 147 -18.52 -3.40 -9.07
N GLY A 148 -19.31 -3.40 -8.00
CA GLY A 148 -20.55 -4.18 -7.84
C GLY A 148 -20.38 -5.70 -7.79
N SER A 149 -20.25 -6.25 -6.56
CA SER A 149 -20.57 -7.66 -6.41
C SER A 149 -22.05 -7.84 -6.78
N HIS A 150 -22.33 -8.69 -7.75
CA HIS A 150 -23.69 -9.15 -8.04
C HIS A 150 -24.25 -10.02 -6.90
N VAL A 151 -23.42 -10.22 -5.86
CA VAL A 151 -23.64 -11.09 -4.71
C VAL A 151 -23.43 -10.27 -3.43
N SER A 152 -24.28 -10.47 -2.43
CA SER A 152 -24.13 -9.86 -1.10
C SER A 152 -23.15 -10.62 -0.19
N GLU A 153 -22.74 -11.82 -0.62
CA GLU A 153 -21.90 -12.75 0.15
C GLU A 153 -21.03 -13.59 -0.78
N VAL A 154 -19.94 -14.15 -0.22
CA VAL A 154 -19.04 -15.06 -0.93
C VAL A 154 -19.17 -16.44 -0.31
N ARG A 155 -19.44 -17.45 -1.13
CA ARG A 155 -19.53 -18.84 -0.67
C ARG A 155 -18.15 -19.31 -0.20
N ALA A 156 -18.04 -19.70 1.07
CA ALA A 156 -16.83 -20.30 1.63
C ALA A 156 -16.97 -21.83 1.74
N TYR A 157 -15.85 -22.53 1.68
CA TYR A 157 -15.75 -23.94 2.07
C TYR A 157 -14.64 -24.09 3.11
N ALA A 158 -14.75 -25.11 3.96
CA ALA A 158 -13.74 -25.40 4.97
C ALA A 158 -13.11 -26.77 4.70
N SER A 159 -11.79 -26.86 4.87
CA SER A 159 -11.09 -28.14 4.84
C SER A 159 -11.31 -28.87 6.15
N ALA A 160 -11.90 -30.06 6.09
CA ALA A 160 -11.97 -30.98 7.21
C ALA A 160 -10.98 -32.12 7.04
N ARG A 161 -10.65 -32.82 8.12
CA ARG A 161 -9.85 -34.04 8.11
C ARG A 161 -10.64 -35.15 8.78
N PRO A 162 -10.58 -36.40 8.27
CA PRO A 162 -11.16 -37.55 8.95
C PRO A 162 -10.61 -37.66 10.37
N ARG A 163 -11.45 -38.05 11.33
CA ARG A 163 -11.06 -38.31 12.71
C ARG A 163 -9.90 -39.31 12.78
N ASN A 164 -9.88 -40.29 11.88
CA ASN A 164 -8.79 -41.24 11.70
C ASN A 164 -8.39 -41.32 10.22
N MET A 165 -7.15 -40.91 9.89
CA MET A 165 -6.64 -40.96 8.51
C MET A 165 -6.36 -42.38 8.00
N LEU A 166 -6.32 -43.39 8.89
CA LEU A 166 -6.05 -44.79 8.54
C LEU A 166 -7.33 -45.62 8.38
N ASP A 167 -8.48 -45.07 8.75
CA ASP A 167 -9.77 -45.75 8.68
C ASP A 167 -10.61 -45.14 7.55
N MET A 168 -10.92 -45.94 6.53
CA MET A 168 -11.72 -45.52 5.38
C MET A 168 -13.15 -45.14 5.77
N ASP A 169 -13.69 -45.74 6.85
CA ASP A 169 -15.02 -45.39 7.34
C ASP A 169 -15.08 -43.97 7.91
N SER A 170 -13.95 -43.43 8.38
CA SER A 170 -13.87 -42.06 8.89
C SER A 170 -14.12 -40.98 7.82
N CYS A 171 -14.06 -41.32 6.53
CA CYS A 171 -14.39 -40.41 5.44
C CYS A 171 -15.90 -40.24 5.22
N LYS A 172 -16.75 -41.14 5.73
CA LYS A 172 -18.21 -41.09 5.55
C LYS A 172 -18.90 -39.96 6.35
N GLU A 173 -18.15 -39.30 7.22
CA GLU A 173 -18.63 -38.24 8.11
C GLU A 173 -18.68 -36.85 7.43
N PHE A 174 -18.17 -36.75 6.20
CA PHE A 174 -18.05 -35.54 5.39
C PHE A 174 -18.66 -35.75 4.01
#